data_AF-A0A7V4W916-F1
#
_entry.id   AF-A0A7V4W916-F1
#
_cell.length_a   1.000
_cell.length_b   1.000
_cell.length_c   1.000
_cell.angle_alpha   90.00
_cell.angle_beta   90.00
_cell.angle_gamma   90.00
#
_symmetry.space_group_name_H-M   'P 1'
#
loop_
_entity.id
_entity.type
_entity.pdbx_description
1 polymer ?
#
loop_
_entity_poly.entity_id
_entity_poly.type
_entity_poly.pdbx_seq_one_letter_code
_entity_poly.pdbx_strand_id
1 'polypeptide(L)'
;MKARTVKLMKIRFLWISAIAVCVAITRVFCAVPNSGKLQACISEEELRNRIAAATKGFQDLTMVGTVVYKNRKALAKIESAYSMLYDFKSAGISFKYPDKLRMEGKLGMVRFEYIVNGSTKIIRAPSVRINKKED
;
A
#
# COMPACT_ATOMS: atom_id res chain seq x y z
N MET A 1 -30.67 42.07 22.23
CA MET A 1 -30.03 40.97 23.01
C MET A 1 -30.53 39.56 22.61
N LYS A 2 -30.72 39.24 21.31
CA LYS A 2 -31.40 38.00 20.86
C LYS A 2 -30.56 37.04 19.98
N ALA A 3 -29.30 37.39 19.69
CA ALA A 3 -28.49 36.67 18.69
C ALA A 3 -27.51 35.61 19.25
N ARG A 4 -27.31 35.53 20.59
CA ARG A 4 -26.36 34.56 21.19
C ARG A 4 -26.94 33.17 21.43
N THR A 5 -28.25 33.03 21.52
CA THR A 5 -28.91 31.75 21.84
C THR A 5 -28.97 30.78 20.66
N VAL A 6 -29.03 31.29 19.42
CA VAL A 6 -29.12 30.43 18.22
C VAL A 6 -27.81 29.70 17.91
N LYS A 7 -26.67 30.32 18.25
CA LYS A 7 -25.33 29.75 17.96
C LYS A 7 -24.98 28.58 18.88
N LEU A 8 -25.47 28.59 20.12
CA LEU A 8 -25.24 27.52 21.10
C LEU A 8 -26.02 26.24 20.76
N MET A 9 -27.17 26.37 20.10
CA MET A 9 -28.08 25.26 19.81
C MET A 9 -27.61 24.41 18.61
N LYS A 10 -26.97 25.01 17.60
CA LYS A 10 -26.35 24.29 16.47
C LYS A 10 -25.16 23.43 16.88
N ILE A 11 -24.39 23.86 17.88
CA ILE A 11 -23.20 23.14 18.35
C ILE A 11 -23.59 21.85 19.10
N ARG A 12 -24.67 21.87 19.87
CA ARG A 12 -25.16 20.67 20.58
C ARG A 12 -25.73 19.62 19.62
N PHE A 13 -26.34 20.04 18.50
CA PHE A 13 -26.89 19.14 17.50
C PHE A 13 -25.79 18.39 16.72
N LEU A 14 -24.64 19.04 16.46
CA LEU A 14 -23.53 18.46 15.72
C LEU A 14 -22.80 17.34 16.48
N TRP A 15 -22.75 17.42 17.82
CA TRP A 15 -22.11 16.42 18.68
C TRP A 15 -22.95 15.15 18.83
N ILE A 16 -24.28 15.27 18.81
CA ILE A 16 -25.20 14.12 18.90
C ILE A 16 -25.09 13.24 17.64
N SER A 17 -24.94 13.85 16.45
CA SER A 17 -24.70 13.10 15.20
C SER A 17 -23.36 12.37 15.18
N ALA A 18 -22.30 12.94 15.77
CA ALA A 18 -20.98 12.29 15.80
C ALA A 18 -20.97 11.05 16.70
N ILE A 19 -21.67 11.09 17.83
CA ILE A 19 -21.77 9.95 18.76
C ILE A 19 -22.57 8.80 18.13
N ALA A 20 -23.63 9.10 17.37
CA ALA A 20 -24.43 8.09 16.68
C ALA A 20 -23.63 7.33 15.60
N VAL A 21 -22.74 8.03 14.87
CA VAL A 21 -21.86 7.41 13.87
C VAL A 21 -20.83 6.49 14.53
N CYS A 22 -20.27 6.87 15.68
CA CYS A 22 -19.32 6.02 16.42
C CYS A 22 -19.97 4.71 16.89
N VAL A 23 -21.20 4.74 17.41
CA VAL A 23 -21.91 3.52 17.87
C VAL A 23 -22.27 2.59 16.69
N ALA A 24 -22.57 3.14 15.51
CA ALA A 24 -22.83 2.35 14.31
C ALA A 24 -21.57 1.63 13.80
N ILE A 25 -20.41 2.28 13.85
CA ILE A 25 -19.13 1.68 13.44
C ILE A 25 -18.71 0.55 14.40
N THR A 26 -18.98 0.69 15.71
CA THR A 26 -18.66 -0.37 16.68
C THR A 26 -19.48 -1.65 16.43
N ARG A 27 -20.73 -1.55 15.99
CA ARG A 27 -21.55 -2.75 15.69
C ARG A 27 -21.15 -3.49 14.42
N VAL A 28 -20.59 -2.79 13.43
CA VAL A 28 -20.05 -3.43 12.21
C VAL A 28 -18.76 -4.21 12.52
N PHE A 29 -17.99 -3.80 13.52
CA PHE A 29 -16.74 -4.47 13.89
C PHE A 29 -16.89 -5.65 14.87
N CYS A 30 -18.03 -5.76 15.57
CA CYS A 30 -18.27 -6.84 16.54
C CYS A 30 -19.01 -8.06 15.97
N ALA A 31 -19.35 -8.08 14.68
CA ALA A 31 -20.01 -9.20 14.03
C ALA A 31 -19.08 -9.96 13.06
N VAL A 32 -17.81 -10.12 13.42
CA VAL A 32 -16.97 -11.16 12.82
C VAL A 32 -17.16 -12.41 13.67
N PRO A 33 -17.98 -13.39 13.24
CA PRO A 33 -17.96 -14.69 13.88
C PRO A 33 -16.55 -15.25 13.69
N ASN A 34 -15.82 -15.34 14.80
CA ASN A 34 -14.55 -16.02 14.91
C ASN A 34 -14.84 -17.53 14.81
N SER A 35 -15.19 -18.00 13.61
CA SER A 35 -15.33 -19.41 13.32
C SER A 35 -13.92 -20.01 13.28
N GLY A 36 -13.51 -20.54 14.43
CA GLY A 36 -12.30 -21.32 14.63
C GLY A 36 -12.31 -22.58 13.78
N LYS A 37 -12.04 -22.44 12.48
CA LYS A 37 -11.53 -23.54 11.68
C LYS A 37 -10.05 -23.68 12.03
N LEU A 38 -9.72 -24.73 12.77
CA LEU A 38 -8.36 -25.25 12.85
C LEU A 38 -7.84 -25.39 11.43
N GLN A 39 -6.86 -24.55 11.09
CA GLN A 39 -6.23 -24.53 9.79
C GLN A 39 -5.44 -25.82 9.67
N ALA A 40 -5.98 -26.80 8.94
CA ALA A 40 -5.26 -28.02 8.62
C ALA A 40 -3.95 -27.63 7.90
N CYS A 41 -2.84 -28.28 8.28
CA CYS A 41 -1.55 -28.08 7.63
C CYS A 41 -1.67 -28.46 6.15
N ILE A 42 -1.85 -27.47 5.28
CA ILE A 42 -1.89 -27.66 3.83
C ILE A 42 -0.49 -28.10 3.41
N SER A 43 -0.37 -29.19 2.64
CA SER A 43 0.92 -29.61 2.09
C SER A 43 1.44 -28.59 1.09
N GLU A 44 2.77 -28.47 0.96
CA GLU A 44 3.38 -27.50 0.04
C GLU A 44 2.93 -27.71 -1.42
N GLU A 45 2.78 -28.97 -1.84
CA GLU A 45 2.30 -29.33 -3.18
C GLU A 45 0.87 -28.87 -3.42
N GLU A 46 -0.02 -29.03 -2.44
CA GLU A 46 -1.40 -28.58 -2.57
C GLU A 46 -1.49 -27.06 -2.62
N LEU A 47 -0.66 -26.36 -1.84
CA LEU A 47 -0.54 -24.90 -1.92
C LEU A 47 -0.09 -24.44 -3.31
N ARG A 48 0.95 -25.08 -3.87
CA ARG A 48 1.45 -24.80 -5.22
C ARG A 48 0.37 -25.00 -6.28
N ASN A 49 -0.37 -26.12 -6.20
CA ASN A 49 -1.44 -26.42 -7.14
C ASN A 49 -2.60 -25.42 -7.04
N ARG A 50 -2.98 -25.00 -5.83
CA ARG A 50 -4.00 -23.96 -5.61
C ARG A 50 -3.56 -22.60 -6.14
N ILE A 51 -2.31 -22.22 -5.91
CA ILE A 51 -1.74 -20.98 -6.46
C ILE A 51 -1.74 -21.07 -7.99
N ALA A 52 -1.25 -22.16 -8.58
CA ALA A 52 -1.21 -22.36 -10.03
C ALA A 52 -2.61 -22.33 -10.66
N ALA A 53 -3.61 -22.92 -10.01
CA ALA A 53 -5.00 -22.85 -10.46
C ALA A 53 -5.56 -21.42 -10.39
N ALA A 54 -5.28 -20.70 -9.30
CA ALA A 54 -5.73 -19.32 -9.11
C ALA A 54 -5.02 -18.33 -10.06
N THR A 55 -3.76 -18.58 -10.43
CA THR A 55 -2.97 -17.72 -11.32
C THR A 55 -3.00 -18.12 -12.78
N LYS A 56 -3.72 -19.20 -13.15
CA LYS A 56 -3.77 -19.73 -14.54
C LYS A 56 -4.24 -18.69 -15.57
N GLY A 57 -5.08 -17.73 -15.18
CA GLY A 57 -5.53 -16.62 -16.04
C GLY A 57 -4.70 -15.34 -15.93
N PHE A 58 -3.71 -15.31 -15.03
CA PHE A 58 -2.94 -14.12 -14.71
C PHE A 58 -1.71 -14.01 -15.61
N GLN A 59 -1.86 -13.30 -16.74
CA GLN A 59 -0.79 -13.15 -17.72
C GLN A 59 0.05 -11.89 -17.47
N ASP A 60 -0.60 -10.84 -16.98
CA ASP A 60 -0.04 -9.51 -16.86
C ASP A 60 -0.62 -8.76 -15.65
N LEU A 61 0.26 -8.08 -14.95
CA LEU A 61 -0.06 -7.20 -13.83
C LEU A 61 0.67 -5.89 -14.03
N THR A 62 -0.07 -4.79 -13.94
CA THR A 62 0.52 -3.47 -13.78
C THR A 62 -0.06 -2.82 -12.54
N MET A 63 0.82 -2.46 -11.61
CA MET A 63 0.47 -1.76 -10.39
C MET A 63 1.28 -0.47 -10.31
N VAL A 64 0.62 0.63 -9.98
CA VAL A 64 1.27 1.91 -9.74
C VAL A 64 0.86 2.40 -8.36
N GLY A 65 1.83 2.48 -7.45
CA GLY A 65 1.67 3.08 -6.13
C GLY A 65 2.23 4.49 -6.12
N THR A 66 1.46 5.47 -5.64
CA THR A 66 1.90 6.86 -5.50
C THR A 66 1.67 7.35 -4.07
N VAL A 67 2.62 8.08 -3.51
CA VAL A 67 2.48 8.65 -2.16
C VAL A 67 1.68 9.95 -2.23
N VAL A 68 0.43 9.93 -1.75
CA VAL A 68 -0.53 11.05 -1.85
C VAL A 68 -0.40 12.07 -0.70
N TYR A 69 0.01 11.62 0.50
CA TYR A 69 0.09 12.49 1.67
C TYR A 69 1.42 12.31 2.43
N LYS A 70 1.99 13.43 2.90
CA LYS A 70 3.27 13.46 3.63
C LYS A 70 3.24 14.45 4.79
N ASN A 71 3.29 13.97 6.03
CA ASN A 71 3.33 14.84 7.23
C ASN A 71 4.74 14.95 7.82
N ARG A 72 5.58 15.81 7.21
CA ARG A 72 6.99 16.01 7.60
C ARG A 72 7.19 16.40 9.08
N LYS A 73 6.25 17.14 9.68
CA LYS A 73 6.36 17.60 11.07
C LYS A 73 6.18 16.48 12.09
N ALA A 74 5.33 15.51 11.81
CA ALA A 74 5.14 14.34 12.68
C ALA A 74 6.33 13.37 12.59
N LEU A 75 6.98 13.29 11.43
CA LEU A 75 8.05 12.32 11.14
C LEU A 75 9.43 12.75 11.61
N ALA A 76 9.69 14.05 11.68
CA ALA A 76 10.92 14.58 12.26
C ALA A 76 11.11 14.16 13.74
N LYS A 77 10.07 13.64 14.38
CA LYS A 77 10.07 13.15 15.76
C LYS A 77 10.37 11.65 15.90
N ILE A 78 10.36 10.88 14.81
CA ILE A 78 10.41 9.40 14.86
C ILE A 78 11.84 8.90 14.68
N GLU A 79 12.57 9.34 13.65
CA GLU A 79 14.01 9.12 13.46
C GLU A 79 14.49 9.78 12.16
N SER A 80 15.78 10.11 12.04
CA SER A 80 16.34 10.74 10.83
C SER A 80 16.28 9.82 9.59
N ALA A 81 16.43 8.51 9.76
CA ALA A 81 16.38 7.53 8.67
C ALA A 81 14.98 7.45 7.99
N TYR A 82 13.90 7.64 8.76
CA TYR A 82 12.54 7.63 8.21
C TYR A 82 12.25 8.84 7.30
N SER A 83 13.00 9.94 7.46
CA SER A 83 12.84 11.10 6.60
C SER A 83 13.22 10.82 5.13
N MET A 84 14.19 9.92 4.89
CA MET A 84 14.61 9.53 3.53
C MET A 84 13.55 8.68 2.82
N LEU A 85 12.79 7.86 3.55
CA LEU A 85 11.68 7.08 2.99
C LEU A 85 10.58 8.00 2.41
N TYR A 86 10.49 9.26 2.86
CA TYR A 86 9.56 10.24 2.31
C TYR A 86 10.02 10.87 1.01
N ASP A 87 11.25 10.66 0.57
CA ASP A 87 11.63 11.04 -0.79
C ASP A 87 11.04 10.06 -1.81
N PHE A 88 10.56 8.89 -1.38
CA PHE A 88 9.79 8.00 -2.23
C PHE A 88 8.51 8.68 -2.73
N LYS A 89 8.36 8.77 -4.05
CA LYS A 89 7.22 9.42 -4.73
C LYS A 89 6.28 8.38 -5.31
N SER A 90 6.83 7.40 -6.02
CA SER A 90 6.04 6.41 -6.73
C SER A 90 6.83 5.11 -6.94
N ALA A 91 6.10 4.01 -6.99
CA ALA A 91 6.56 2.72 -7.51
C ALA A 91 5.63 2.27 -8.63
N GLY A 92 6.20 1.78 -9.72
CA GLY A 92 5.52 0.98 -10.72
C GLY A 92 6.04 -0.45 -10.64
N ILE A 93 5.14 -1.42 -10.64
CA ILE A 93 5.47 -2.84 -10.78
C ILE A 93 4.70 -3.34 -11.99
N SER A 94 5.44 -3.87 -12.97
CA SER A 94 4.89 -4.53 -14.14
C SER A 94 5.40 -5.96 -14.16
N PHE A 95 4.50 -6.92 -14.10
CA PHE A 95 4.81 -8.33 -14.21
C PHE A 95 4.13 -8.90 -15.45
N LYS A 96 4.85 -9.75 -16.17
CA LYS A 96 4.34 -10.48 -17.33
C LYS A 96 4.88 -11.90 -17.32
N TYR A 97 3.97 -12.86 -17.39
CA TYR A 97 4.28 -14.28 -17.47
C TYR A 97 5.04 -14.60 -18.79
N PRO A 98 5.98 -15.56 -18.82
CA PRO A 98 6.46 -16.39 -17.70
C PRO A 98 7.42 -15.68 -16.75
N ASP A 99 8.41 -14.92 -17.23
CA ASP A 99 9.54 -14.45 -16.39
C ASP A 99 9.96 -13.00 -16.67
N LYS A 100 9.00 -12.09 -16.86
CA LYS A 100 9.29 -10.67 -17.06
C LYS A 100 8.78 -9.85 -15.89
N LEU A 101 9.69 -9.19 -15.19
CA LEU A 101 9.37 -8.27 -14.11
C LEU A 101 10.07 -6.95 -14.37
N ARG A 102 9.34 -5.85 -14.25
CA ARG A 102 9.91 -4.50 -14.22
C ARG A 102 9.40 -3.81 -12.98
N MET A 103 10.31 -3.34 -12.16
CA MET A 103 10.02 -2.46 -11.04
C MET A 103 10.67 -1.11 -11.33
N GLU A 104 9.90 -0.05 -11.21
CA GLU A 104 10.39 1.31 -11.30
C GLU A 104 10.08 2.04 -9.99
N GLY A 105 11.04 2.81 -9.51
CA GLY A 105 10.93 3.57 -8.26
C GLY A 105 11.45 4.97 -8.47
N LYS A 106 10.74 5.95 -7.90
CA LYS A 106 11.20 7.35 -7.88
C LYS A 106 11.43 7.79 -6.45
N LEU A 107 12.70 8.05 -6.11
CA LEU A 107 13.12 8.61 -4.84
C LEU A 107 13.63 10.04 -5.07
N GLY A 108 12.79 11.03 -4.79
CA GLY A 108 13.11 12.45 -4.95
C GLY A 108 13.30 12.83 -6.43
N MET A 109 14.57 13.01 -6.83
CA MET A 109 15.02 13.25 -8.20
C MET A 109 15.66 12.00 -8.85
N VAL A 110 15.95 10.98 -8.07
CA VAL A 110 16.55 9.73 -8.55
C VAL A 110 15.45 8.80 -9.03
N ARG A 111 15.64 8.26 -10.23
CA ARG A 111 14.86 7.13 -10.75
C ARG A 111 15.69 5.87 -10.66
N PHE A 112 15.06 4.79 -10.20
CA PHE A 112 15.62 3.45 -10.15
C PHE A 112 14.74 2.51 -10.97
N GLU A 113 15.35 1.64 -11.74
CA GLU A 113 14.68 0.59 -12.49
C GLU A 113 15.35 -0.74 -12.21
N TYR A 114 14.55 -1.75 -11.93
CA TYR A 114 14.96 -3.14 -11.80
C TYR A 114 14.19 -3.95 -12.83
N ILE A 115 14.90 -4.59 -13.75
CA ILE A 115 14.31 -5.32 -14.87
C ILE A 115 14.82 -6.75 -14.83
N VAL A 116 13.91 -7.72 -14.78
CA VAL A 116 14.19 -9.14 -14.90
C VAL A 116 13.53 -9.65 -16.17
N ASN A 117 14.29 -10.37 -16.98
CA ASN A 117 13.81 -11.01 -18.18
C ASN A 117 14.46 -12.39 -18.31
N GLY A 118 13.80 -13.41 -17.76
CA GLY A 118 14.38 -14.75 -17.64
C GLY A 118 15.62 -14.73 -16.75
N SER A 119 16.78 -15.13 -17.30
CA SER A 119 18.06 -15.14 -16.57
C SER A 119 18.68 -13.74 -16.40
N THR A 120 18.39 -12.81 -17.32
CA THR A 120 19.00 -11.48 -17.28
C THR A 120 18.33 -10.58 -16.25
N LYS A 121 19.16 -9.97 -15.40
CA LYS A 121 18.78 -8.94 -14.43
C LYS A 121 19.50 -7.64 -14.77
N ILE A 122 18.75 -6.54 -14.80
CA ILE A 122 19.28 -5.21 -15.09
C ILE A 122 18.87 -4.26 -13.98
N ILE A 123 19.87 -3.59 -13.41
CA ILE A 123 19.70 -2.56 -12.39
C ILE A 123 20.14 -1.23 -12.98
N ARG A 124 19.21 -0.28 -13.09
CA ARG A 124 19.49 1.05 -13.64
C ARG A 124 19.14 2.13 -12.64
N ALA A 125 20.01 3.12 -12.51
CA ALA A 125 19.69 4.39 -11.88
C ALA A 125 20.28 5.53 -12.75
N PRO A 126 19.54 5.99 -13.76
CA PRO A 126 20.05 6.95 -14.75
C PRO A 126 20.57 8.24 -14.12
N SER A 127 19.90 8.73 -13.07
CA SER A 127 20.25 9.97 -12.36
C SER A 127 21.65 9.93 -11.73
N VAL A 128 22.21 8.75 -11.49
CA VAL A 128 23.54 8.55 -10.91
C VAL A 128 24.46 7.73 -11.83
N ARG A 129 24.09 7.60 -13.12
CA ARG A 129 24.85 6.86 -14.14
C ARG A 129 25.15 5.40 -13.78
N ILE A 130 24.30 4.76 -12.98
CA ILE A 130 24.43 3.33 -12.68
C ILE A 130 23.64 2.54 -13.71
N ASN A 131 24.32 1.59 -14.35
CA ASN A 131 23.71 0.58 -15.20
C ASN A 131 24.49 -0.73 -15.00
N LYS A 132 23.90 -1.67 -14.29
CA LYS A 132 24.47 -3.00 -14.05
C LYS A 132 23.60 -4.03 -14.74
N LYS A 133 24.23 -4.97 -15.43
CA LYS A 133 23.61 -6.13 -16.05
C LYS A 133 24.26 -7.38 -15.48
N GLU A 134 23.44 -8.31 -15.04
CA GLU A 134 23.81 -9.61 -14.54
C GLU A 134 23.09 -10.64 -15.41
N ASP A 135 23.81 -11.69 -15.82
CA ASP A 135 23.30 -12.78 -16.67
C ASP A 135 23.32 -14.11 -15.92
#